data_AF-A0A3D0THQ9-F1
#
_entry.id   AF-A0A3D0THQ9-F1
#
_cell.length_a   1.000
_cell.length_b   1.000
_cell.length_c   1.000
_cell.angle_alpha   90.00
_cell.angle_beta   90.00
_cell.angle_gamma   90.00
#
_symmetry.space_group_name_H-M   'P 1'
#
loop_
_entity.id
_entity.type
_entity.pdbx_description
1 polymer ?
#
loop_
_entity_poly.entity_id
_entity_poly.type
_entity_poly.pdbx_seq_one_letter_code
_entity_poly.pdbx_strand_id
1 'polypeptide(L)'
;MSEEQDLIEDEEELDLSTLPDDELVLQMHDDLYDGLKEEIEEGTNILLERGWGPDKVLSDALVEGMRIVGIDFRDGILFVPEVLLSANSMKGGMKILRPLLAETG
;
A
#
# COMPACT_ATOMS: atom_id res chain seq x y z
N MET A 1 -5.97 -7.12 37.55
CA MET A 1 -6.85 -8.18 37.00
C MET A 1 -8.24 -7.58 36.87
N SER A 2 -8.50 -6.76 35.87
CA SER A 2 -8.49 -7.09 34.45
C SER A 2 -7.95 -5.93 33.62
N GLU A 3 -6.69 -6.06 33.20
CA GLU A 3 -6.01 -5.21 32.22
C GLU A 3 -6.39 -5.68 30.81
N GLU A 4 -7.68 -5.65 30.49
CA GLU A 4 -8.20 -6.26 29.24
C GLU A 4 -9.24 -5.39 28.54
N GLN A 5 -9.19 -4.07 28.76
CA GLN A 5 -10.03 -3.07 28.10
C GLN A 5 -9.17 -1.90 27.61
N ASP A 6 -8.27 -2.18 26.66
CA ASP A 6 -7.56 -1.18 25.84
C ASP A 6 -7.28 -1.80 24.45
N LEU A 7 -8.30 -2.36 23.80
CA LEU A 7 -8.14 -3.07 22.53
C LEU A 7 -8.71 -2.35 21.30
N ILE A 8 -9.31 -1.15 21.41
CA ILE A 8 -9.88 -0.44 20.24
C ILE A 8 -9.93 1.09 20.42
N GLU A 9 -8.91 1.72 21.00
CA GLU A 9 -8.78 3.20 20.99
C GLU A 9 -7.30 3.56 20.89
N ASP A 10 -6.78 3.50 19.66
CA ASP A 10 -5.73 4.37 19.09
C ASP A 10 -5.29 3.70 17.77
N GLU A 11 -6.01 4.00 16.68
CA GLU A 11 -5.34 4.12 15.37
C GLU A 11 -4.30 5.22 15.56
N GLU A 12 -3.12 4.89 16.13
CA GLU A 12 -1.96 5.75 15.95
C GLU A 12 -1.80 5.87 14.45
N GLU A 13 -2.15 7.04 13.90
CA GLU A 13 -1.91 7.43 12.51
C GLU A 13 -0.44 7.13 12.23
N LEU A 14 -0.19 5.97 11.63
CA LEU A 14 1.15 5.41 11.51
C LEU A 14 1.92 6.34 10.58
N ASP A 15 2.90 7.06 11.12
CA ASP A 15 3.73 7.95 10.31
C ASP A 15 4.62 7.11 9.38
N LEU A 16 4.13 6.87 8.16
CA LEU A 16 4.79 6.09 7.11
C LEU A 16 6.21 6.61 6.82
N SER A 17 6.45 7.91 7.02
CA SER A 17 7.75 8.53 6.74
C SER A 17 8.84 8.08 7.72
N THR A 18 8.46 7.55 8.88
CA THR A 18 9.38 7.05 9.90
C THR A 18 9.81 5.60 9.70
N LEU A 19 9.06 4.84 8.91
CA LEU A 19 9.35 3.42 8.64
C LEU A 19 10.59 3.27 7.75
N PRO A 20 11.47 2.29 7.98
CA PRO A 20 12.52 1.93 7.02
C PRO A 20 11.89 1.39 5.72
N ASP A 21 12.64 1.41 4.63
CA ASP A 21 12.09 1.12 3.28
C ASP A 21 11.43 -0.25 3.17
N ASP A 22 11.99 -1.28 3.82
CA ASP A 22 11.45 -2.64 3.82
C ASP A 22 10.15 -2.75 4.60
N GLU A 23 10.05 -2.09 5.75
CA GLU A 23 8.80 -2.04 6.53
C GLU A 23 7.75 -1.17 5.84
N LEU A 24 8.13 -0.05 5.23
CA LEU A 24 7.22 0.79 4.46
C LEU A 24 6.62 0.02 3.26
N VAL A 25 7.43 -0.77 2.55
CA VAL A 25 6.94 -1.61 1.46
C VAL A 25 5.93 -2.64 1.96
N LEU A 26 6.19 -3.28 3.11
CA LEU A 26 5.25 -4.24 3.70
C LEU A 26 3.96 -3.55 4.16
N GLN A 27 4.06 -2.39 4.80
CA GLN A 27 2.91 -1.59 5.19
C GLN A 27 2.06 -1.21 3.97
N MET A 28 2.69 -0.77 2.87
CA MET A 28 1.99 -0.49 1.61
C MET A 28 1.30 -1.73 1.01
N HIS A 29 1.74 -2.95 1.32
CA HIS A 29 1.01 -4.15 0.90
C HIS A 29 -0.28 -4.31 1.69
N ASP A 30 -0.24 -4.08 3.00
CA ASP A 30 -1.40 -4.12 3.88
C ASP A 30 -2.37 -2.98 3.54
N ASP A 31 -1.89 -1.76 3.31
CA ASP A 31 -2.70 -0.62 2.89
C ASP A 31 -3.40 -0.86 1.54
N LEU A 32 -2.73 -1.55 0.61
CA LEU A 32 -3.33 -1.99 -0.65
C LEU A 32 -4.43 -3.02 -0.40
N TYR A 33 -4.18 -3.98 0.50
CA TYR A 33 -5.14 -5.00 0.87
C TYR A 33 -6.40 -4.38 1.48
N ASP A 34 -6.24 -3.42 2.37
CA ASP A 34 -7.34 -2.72 3.07
C ASP A 34 -8.01 -1.62 2.23
N GLY A 35 -7.40 -1.24 1.09
CA GLY A 35 -7.97 -0.24 0.20
C GLY A 35 -7.77 1.20 0.69
N LEU A 36 -6.66 1.46 1.38
CA LEU A 36 -6.26 2.77 1.91
C LEU A 36 -5.54 3.59 0.83
N LYS A 37 -6.30 4.32 0.03
CA LYS A 37 -5.76 5.03 -1.14
C LYS A 37 -4.79 6.16 -0.78
N GLU A 38 -5.06 6.88 0.29
CA GLU A 38 -4.26 8.05 0.71
C GLU A 38 -2.87 7.59 1.19
N GLU A 39 -2.82 6.55 2.02
CA GLU A 39 -1.58 5.88 2.45
C GLU A 39 -0.74 5.37 1.27
N ILE A 40 -1.38 4.77 0.26
CA ILE A 40 -0.66 4.34 -0.95
C ILE A 40 -0.08 5.51 -1.74
N GLU A 41 -0.80 6.62 -1.84
CA GLU A 41 -0.25 7.82 -2.48
C GLU A 41 0.92 8.40 -1.67
N GLU A 42 0.83 8.40 -0.34
CA GLU A 42 1.88 8.85 0.57
C GLU A 42 3.13 7.95 0.51
N GLY A 43 3.00 6.64 0.76
CA GLY A 43 4.10 5.69 0.69
C GLY A 43 4.80 5.68 -0.67
N THR A 44 4.04 5.85 -1.76
CA THR A 44 4.62 6.01 -3.10
C THR A 44 5.52 7.25 -3.18
N ASN A 45 5.07 8.40 -2.68
CA ASN A 45 5.88 9.62 -2.68
C ASN A 45 7.10 9.47 -1.77
N ILE A 46 6.96 8.89 -0.58
CA ILE A 46 8.06 8.68 0.36
C ILE A 46 9.17 7.84 -0.29
N LEU A 47 8.83 6.71 -0.93
CA LEU A 47 9.84 5.88 -1.60
C LEU A 47 10.54 6.62 -2.74
N LEU A 48 9.80 7.39 -3.54
CA LEU A 48 10.37 8.24 -4.59
C LEU A 48 11.30 9.32 -4.02
N GLU A 49 10.90 9.98 -2.93
CA GLU A 49 11.71 10.99 -2.23
C GLU A 49 13.00 10.40 -1.64
N ARG A 50 12.95 9.14 -1.19
CA ARG A 50 14.11 8.35 -0.76
C ARG A 50 14.99 7.88 -1.92
N GLY A 51 14.63 8.20 -3.16
CA GLY A 51 15.44 7.94 -4.36
C GLY A 51 15.16 6.59 -5.02
N TRP A 52 14.05 5.92 -4.68
CA TRP A 52 13.63 4.74 -5.43
C TRP A 52 13.22 5.12 -6.85
N GLY A 53 13.59 4.28 -7.81
CA GLY A 53 13.14 4.44 -9.19
C GLY A 53 11.64 4.13 -9.32
N PRO A 54 10.89 4.81 -10.21
CA PRO A 54 9.46 4.56 -10.41
C PRO A 54 9.14 3.10 -10.77
N ASP A 55 9.98 2.44 -11.57
CA ASP A 55 9.83 1.02 -11.90
C ASP A 55 9.92 0.12 -10.66
N LYS A 56 10.84 0.46 -9.74
CA LYS A 56 11.07 -0.31 -8.51
C LYS A 56 9.91 -0.15 -7.54
N VAL A 57 9.39 1.07 -7.37
CA VAL A 57 8.19 1.31 -6.55
C VAL A 57 7.00 0.57 -7.12
N LEU A 58 6.82 0.58 -8.44
CA LEU A 58 5.78 -0.18 -9.10
C LEU A 58 5.91 -1.68 -8.85
N SER A 59 7.10 -2.27 -9.07
CA SER A 59 7.29 -3.71 -8.97
C SER A 59 7.22 -4.22 -7.53
N ASP A 60 7.95 -3.57 -6.61
CA ASP A 60 8.23 -4.12 -5.30
C ASP A 60 7.16 -3.74 -4.26
N ALA A 61 6.54 -2.56 -4.40
CA ALA A 61 5.46 -2.13 -3.52
C ALA A 61 4.09 -2.46 -4.13
N LEU A 62 3.78 -1.87 -5.28
CA LEU A 62 2.40 -1.88 -5.78
C LEU A 62 1.96 -3.21 -6.41
N VAL A 63 2.78 -3.77 -7.29
CA VAL A 63 2.45 -5.03 -7.98
C VAL A 63 2.50 -6.21 -7.01
N GLU A 64 3.48 -6.22 -6.11
CA GLU A 64 3.61 -7.29 -5.12
C GLU A 64 2.48 -7.26 -4.09
N GLY A 65 2.06 -6.07 -3.61
CA GLY A 65 0.87 -5.94 -2.77
C GLY A 65 -0.41 -6.44 -3.49
N MET A 66 -0.61 -6.05 -4.75
CA MET A 66 -1.75 -6.53 -5.55
C MET A 66 -1.70 -8.04 -5.83
N ARG A 67 -0.52 -8.67 -5.83
CA ARG A 67 -0.37 -10.13 -5.97
C ARG A 67 -1.03 -10.85 -4.79
N ILE A 68 -0.89 -10.32 -3.57
CA ILE A 68 -1.49 -10.88 -2.35
C ILE A 68 -3.01 -10.80 -2.44
N VAL A 69 -3.56 -9.62 -2.72
CA VAL A 69 -5.00 -9.41 -2.97
C VAL A 69 -5.54 -10.39 -4.02
N GLY A 70 -4.80 -10.60 -5.10
CA GLY A 70 -5.19 -11.51 -6.18
C GLY A 70 -5.12 -13.00 -5.80
N ILE A 71 -4.29 -13.40 -4.84
CA ILE A 71 -4.30 -14.76 -4.28
C ILE A 71 -5.53 -14.95 -3.41
N ASP A 72 -5.74 -14.03 -2.48
CA ASP A 72 -6.80 -14.13 -1.49
C ASP A 72 -8.20 -14.04 -2.10
N PHE A 73 -8.36 -13.26 -3.18
CA PHE A 73 -9.59 -13.28 -3.98
C PHE A 73 -9.84 -14.64 -4.66
N ARG A 74 -8.81 -15.30 -5.18
CA ARG A 74 -8.95 -16.63 -5.80
C ARG A 74 -9.26 -17.71 -4.78
N ASP A 75 -8.70 -17.58 -3.59
CA ASP A 75 -8.87 -18.53 -2.49
C ASP A 75 -10.21 -18.30 -1.74
N GLY A 76 -10.96 -17.24 -2.11
CA GLY A 76 -12.28 -16.92 -1.56
C GLY A 76 -12.24 -16.22 -0.20
N ILE A 77 -11.10 -15.62 0.13
CA ILE A 77 -10.88 -14.82 1.35
C ILE A 77 -11.42 -13.39 1.13
N LEU A 78 -11.06 -12.76 0.00
CA LEU A 78 -11.59 -11.46 -0.42
C LEU A 78 -12.77 -11.62 -1.39
N PHE A 79 -13.68 -10.65 -1.40
CA PHE A 79 -14.77 -10.58 -2.38
C PHE A 79 -14.62 -9.37 -3.30
N VAL A 80 -15.56 -9.23 -4.23
CA VAL A 80 -15.53 -8.19 -5.26
C VAL A 80 -15.47 -6.78 -4.67
N PRO A 81 -16.27 -6.41 -3.64
CA PRO A 81 -16.19 -5.07 -3.05
C PRO A 81 -14.81 -4.72 -2.51
N GLU A 82 -14.16 -5.64 -1.82
CA GLU A 82 -12.83 -5.45 -1.22
C GLU A 82 -11.77 -5.30 -2.32
N VAL A 83 -11.78 -6.19 -3.33
CA VAL A 83 -10.86 -6.09 -4.47
C VAL A 83 -11.01 -4.77 -5.23
N LEU A 84 -12.23 -4.23 -5.31
CA LEU A 84 -12.47 -2.93 -5.95
C LEU A 84 -11.87 -1.77 -5.13
N LEU A 85 -11.86 -1.86 -3.79
CA LEU A 85 -11.19 -0.89 -2.93
C LEU A 85 -9.67 -0.94 -3.14
N SER A 86 -9.06 -2.13 -3.09
CA SER A 86 -7.63 -2.32 -3.38
C SER A 86 -7.24 -1.80 -4.76
N ALA A 87 -8.06 -2.09 -5.78
CA ALA A 87 -7.85 -1.59 -7.15
C ALA A 87 -7.92 -0.06 -7.23
N ASN A 88 -8.76 0.58 -6.41
CA ASN A 88 -8.83 2.04 -6.34
C ASN A 88 -7.59 2.64 -5.67
N SER A 89 -7.05 2.01 -4.63
CA SER A 89 -5.78 2.41 -4.00
C SER A 89 -4.60 2.27 -4.96
N MET A 90 -4.50 1.13 -5.65
CA MET A 90 -3.53 0.90 -6.72
C MET A 90 -3.58 2.00 -7.79
N LYS A 91 -4.78 2.46 -8.15
CA LYS A 91 -4.97 3.56 -9.10
C LYS A 91 -4.41 4.90 -8.56
N GLY A 92 -4.42 5.11 -7.24
CA GLY A 92 -3.79 6.24 -6.56
C GLY A 92 -2.27 6.27 -6.81
N GLY A 93 -1.57 5.21 -6.40
CA GLY A 93 -0.12 5.09 -6.65
C GLY A 93 0.25 5.20 -8.13
N MET A 94 -0.52 4.55 -9.01
CA MET A 94 -0.29 4.65 -10.47
C MET A 94 -0.50 6.04 -11.05
N LYS A 95 -1.31 6.90 -10.42
CA LYS A 95 -1.47 8.29 -10.86
C LYS A 95 -0.17 9.08 -10.70
N ILE A 96 0.63 8.76 -9.69
CA ILE A 96 1.94 9.35 -9.41
C ILE A 96 3.01 8.74 -10.32
N LEU A 97 3.04 7.41 -10.42
CA LEU A 97 4.11 6.71 -11.16
C LEU A 97 4.01 6.84 -12.68
N ARG A 98 2.79 6.88 -13.25
CA ARG A 98 2.59 6.93 -14.72
C ARG A 98 3.38 8.02 -15.45
N PRO A 99 3.34 9.32 -15.05
CA PRO A 99 4.13 10.35 -15.72
C PRO A 99 5.64 10.07 -15.64
N LEU A 100 6.14 9.59 -14.49
CA LEU A 100 7.57 9.33 -14.28
C LEU A 100 8.07 8.13 -15.10
N LEU A 101 7.24 7.09 -15.23
CA LEU A 101 7.51 5.92 -16.07
C LEU A 101 7.49 6.26 -17.56
N ALA A 102 6.66 7.22 -17.97
CA ALA A 102 6.60 7.66 -19.36
C ALA A 102 7.84 8.48 -19.79
N GLU A 103 8.49 9.17 -18.84
CA GLU A 103 9.72 9.94 -19.10
C GLU A 103 10.97 9.06 -19.18
N THR A 104 10.92 7.85 -18.61
CA THR A 104 12.03 6.89 -18.58
C THR A 104 11.98 5.85 -19.70
N GLY A 105 10.93 5.88 -20.54
CA GLY A 105 10.70 5.00 -21.69
C GLY A 105 11.13 5.55 -23.05
#